data_AF-A0AAN6RM68-F1
#
_entry.id   AF-A0AAN6RM68-F1
#
_cell.length_a   1.000
_cell.length_b   1.000
_cell.length_c   1.000
_cell.angle_alpha   90.00
_cell.angle_beta   90.00
_cell.angle_gamma   90.00
#
_symmetry.space_group_name_H-M   'P 1'
#
loop_
_entity.id
_entity.type
_entity.pdbx_description
1 polymer ?
#
loop_
_entity_poly.entity_id
_entity_poly.type
_entity_poly.pdbx_seq_one_letter_code
_entity_poly.pdbx_strand_id
1 'polypeptide(L)' 'RVGGFGVGMEWDAQMVGLGVVGGDGEVKGEGEAGGVDVFGWESWGERVAKWVYSGDDRNTKRVWVRGRLVHERK' A
#
# COMPACT_ATOMS: atom_id res chain seq x y z
N ARG A 1 -12.54 -13.54 13.13
CA ARG A 1 -11.16 -13.91 12.72
C ARG A 1 -10.64 -13.08 11.54
N VAL A 2 -11.40 -12.16 10.94
CA VAL A 2 -10.97 -11.32 9.80
C VAL A 2 -11.03 -9.83 10.16
N GLY A 3 -10.40 -8.97 9.36
CA GLY A 3 -10.48 -7.50 9.49
C GLY A 3 -9.44 -6.86 10.42
N GLY A 4 -8.47 -7.62 10.90
CA GLY A 4 -7.38 -7.10 11.74
C GLY A 4 -6.15 -8.00 11.70
N PHE A 5 -5.03 -7.48 12.18
CA PHE A 5 -3.76 -8.21 12.30
C PHE A 5 -3.54 -8.61 13.76
N GLY A 6 -3.71 -9.89 14.07
CA GLY A 6 -3.53 -10.43 15.41
C GLY A 6 -3.36 -11.94 15.41
N VAL A 7 -2.79 -12.49 16.49
CA VAL A 7 -2.60 -13.94 16.65
C VAL A 7 -3.97 -14.64 16.61
N GLY A 8 -4.08 -15.69 15.79
CA GLY A 8 -5.34 -16.41 15.59
C GLY A 8 -6.32 -15.76 14.61
N MET A 9 -5.94 -14.64 13.98
CA MET A 9 -6.68 -14.06 12.84
C MET A 9 -6.21 -14.69 11.52
N GLU A 10 -7.13 -14.75 10.56
CA GLU A 10 -6.81 -15.17 9.20
C GLU A 10 -5.98 -14.08 8.51
N TRP A 11 -4.97 -14.49 7.75
CA TRP A 11 -4.19 -13.57 6.94
C TRP A 11 -4.92 -13.24 5.63
N ASP A 12 -5.94 -12.41 5.77
CA ASP A 12 -6.66 -11.76 4.68
C ASP A 12 -6.16 -10.31 4.59
N ALA A 13 -5.27 -10.05 3.64
CA ALA A 13 -4.51 -8.79 3.59
C ALA A 13 -4.24 -8.34 2.16
N GLN A 14 -4.05 -7.04 1.98
CA GLN A 14 -3.51 -6.47 0.75
C GLN A 14 -2.26 -5.65 1.06
N MET A 15 -1.27 -5.72 0.18
CA MET A 15 -0.11 -4.85 0.21
C MET A 15 -0.37 -3.64 -0.68
N VAL A 16 -0.35 -2.46 -0.07
CA VAL A 16 -0.51 -1.17 -0.74
C VAL A 16 0.87 -0.57 -0.97
N GLY A 17 1.23 -0.33 -2.23
CA GLY A 17 2.41 0.40 -2.63
C GLY A 17 2.08 1.88 -2.87
N LEU A 18 2.89 2.77 -2.29
CA LEU A 18 2.81 4.22 -2.44
C LEU A 18 4.17 4.74 -2.95
N GLY A 19 4.17 5.69 -3.88
CA GLY A 19 5.39 6.31 -4.40
C GLY A 19 5.98 7.24 -3.34
N VAL A 20 7.27 7.11 -3.00
CA VAL A 20 7.90 7.94 -1.98
C VAL A 20 8.81 8.96 -2.66
N VAL A 21 8.46 10.24 -2.58
CA VAL A 21 9.28 11.29 -3.19
C VAL A 21 10.41 11.69 -2.23
N GLY A 22 11.65 11.55 -2.69
CA GLY A 22 12.86 11.97 -1.99
C GLY A 22 13.04 13.49 -1.99
N GLY A 23 13.97 13.99 -1.17
CA GLY A 23 14.30 15.42 -1.10
C GLY A 23 14.98 15.97 -2.37
N ASP A 24 15.48 15.07 -3.22
CA ASP A 24 16.01 15.31 -4.56
C ASP A 24 14.89 15.42 -5.62
N GLY A 25 13.63 15.20 -5.24
CA GLY A 25 12.49 15.15 -6.16
C GLY A 25 12.37 13.83 -6.92
N GLU A 26 13.24 12.86 -6.67
CA GLU A 26 13.14 11.54 -7.28
C GLU A 26 12.10 10.68 -6.57
N VAL A 27 11.23 10.03 -7.34
CA VAL A 27 10.29 9.05 -6.81
C VAL A 27 11.05 7.75 -6.52
N LYS A 28 11.18 7.43 -5.24
CA LYS A 28 11.77 6.20 -4.71
C LYS A 28 10.65 5.19 -4.44
N GLY A 29 10.87 3.95 -4.85
CA GLY A 29 9.90 2.86 -4.71
C GLY A 29 9.74 2.08 -6.01
N GLU A 30 8.98 0.98 -5.94
CA GLU A 30 8.62 0.21 -7.13
C GLU A 30 7.83 1.11 -8.08
N GLY A 31 8.35 1.29 -9.31
CA GLY A 31 7.92 2.27 -10.31
C GLY A 31 6.49 2.13 -10.86
N GLU A 32 5.61 1.45 -10.13
CA GLU A 32 4.20 1.29 -10.45
C GLU A 32 3.29 1.64 -9.26
N ALA A 33 3.73 2.39 -8.26
CA ALA A 33 2.98 2.62 -7.01
C ALA A 33 1.68 3.46 -7.16
N GLY A 34 1.02 3.42 -8.32
CA GLY A 34 -0.21 4.15 -8.63
C GLY A 34 0.02 5.65 -8.74
N GLY A 35 -1.07 6.42 -8.78
CA GLY A 35 -1.04 7.89 -8.86
C GLY A 35 -0.86 8.58 -7.50
N VAL A 36 -0.30 7.90 -6.50
CA VAL A 36 -0.23 8.42 -5.12
C VAL A 36 1.23 8.59 -4.69
N ASP A 37 1.61 9.86 -4.56
CA ASP A 37 2.91 10.27 -4.05
C ASP A 37 2.82 10.72 -2.59
N VAL A 38 3.66 10.12 -1.75
CA VAL A 38 3.89 10.49 -0.35
C VAL A 38 5.25 11.15 -0.19
N PHE A 39 5.31 12.09 0.74
CA PHE A 39 6.45 12.93 1.02
C PHE A 39 6.93 12.74 2.47
N GLY A 40 8.22 12.98 2.71
CA GLY A 40 8.88 12.64 3.98
C GLY A 40 8.33 13.31 5.24
N TRP A 41 7.53 14.38 5.11
CA TRP A 41 6.98 15.15 6.23
C TRP A 41 5.58 14.74 6.67
N GLU A 42 4.91 13.85 5.93
CA GLU A 42 3.51 13.48 6.19
C GLU A 42 3.39 12.47 7.32
N SER A 43 2.37 12.65 8.15
CA SER A 43 1.95 11.67 9.16
C SER A 43 1.38 10.41 8.50
N TRP A 44 1.29 9.33 9.27
CA TRP A 44 0.70 8.08 8.78
C TRP A 44 -0.76 8.24 8.33
N GLY A 45 -1.55 9.01 9.10
CA GLY A 45 -2.95 9.27 8.77
C GLY A 45 -3.11 10.01 7.44
N GLU A 46 -2.25 10.99 7.17
CA GLU A 46 -2.25 11.74 5.90
C GLU A 46 -1.88 10.86 4.71
N ARG A 47 -0.87 9.97 4.86
CA ARG A 47 -0.49 9.00 3.82
C ARG A 47 -1.64 8.05 3.47
N VAL A 48 -2.33 7.54 4.50
CA VAL A 48 -3.51 6.68 4.31
C VAL A 48 -4.64 7.46 3.65
N ALA A 49 -4.92 8.69 4.10
CA ALA A 49 -5.97 9.52 3.50
C ALA A 49 -5.70 9.80 2.02
N LYS A 50 -4.47 10.16 1.66
CA LYS A 50 -4.07 10.34 0.25
C LYS A 50 -4.36 9.11 -0.60
N TRP A 51 -4.00 7.93 -0.11
CA TRP A 51 -4.32 6.69 -0.80
C TRP A 51 -5.83 6.44 -0.90
N VAL A 52 -6.57 6.62 0.18
CA VAL A 52 -8.03 6.38 0.19
C VAL A 52 -8.77 7.31 -0.78
N TYR A 53 -8.34 8.57 -0.92
CA TYR A 53 -9.02 9.57 -1.74
C TYR A 53 -8.48 9.68 -3.17
N SER A 54 -7.25 9.24 -3.44
CA SER A 54 -6.60 9.43 -4.75
C SER A 54 -5.98 8.17 -5.34
N GLY A 55 -5.97 7.08 -4.59
CA GLY A 55 -5.45 5.79 -5.03
C GLY A 55 -6.43 5.01 -5.90
N ASP A 56 -5.90 3.98 -6.53
CA ASP A 56 -6.64 3.03 -7.37
C ASP A 56 -6.06 1.61 -7.23
N ASP A 57 -6.50 0.69 -8.09
CA ASP A 57 -6.06 -0.71 -8.08
C ASP A 57 -4.55 -0.89 -8.33
N ARG A 58 -3.87 0.11 -8.91
CA ARG A 58 -2.42 0.08 -9.16
C ARG A 58 -1.62 0.16 -7.88
N ASN A 59 -2.19 0.73 -6.83
CA ASN A 59 -1.62 0.72 -5.49
C ASN A 59 -1.64 -0.69 -4.87
N THR A 60 -2.54 -1.58 -5.27
CA THR A 60 -2.63 -2.94 -4.72
C THR A 60 -1.60 -3.84 -5.38
N LYS A 61 -0.51 -4.14 -4.66
CA LYS A 61 0.62 -4.93 -5.17
C LYS A 61 0.41 -6.43 -5.01
N ARG A 62 -0.14 -6.83 -3.88
CA ARG A 62 -0.35 -8.24 -3.54
C ARG A 62 -1.60 -8.39 -2.70
N VAL A 63 -2.29 -9.51 -2.87
CA VAL A 63 -3.45 -9.87 -2.04
C VAL A 63 -3.30 -11.29 -1.56
N TRP A 64 -3.53 -11.50 -0.27
CA TRP A 64 -3.57 -12.80 0.36
C TRP A 64 -4.96 -13.09 0.90
N VAL A 65 -5.37 -14.36 0.77
CA VAL A 65 -6.58 -14.90 1.37
C VAL A 65 -6.19 -16.14 2.17
N ARG A 66 -6.44 -16.10 3.48
CA ARG A 66 -6.06 -17.14 4.46
C ARG A 66 -4.60 -17.55 4.34
N GLY A 67 -3.72 -16.56 4.19
CA GLY A 67 -2.27 -16.77 4.06
C GLY A 67 -1.80 -17.15 2.65
N ARG A 68 -2.70 -17.47 1.71
CA ARG A 68 -2.31 -17.78 0.33
C ARG A 68 -2.25 -16.51 -0.51
N LEU A 69 -1.12 -16.25 -1.16
CA LEU A 69 -1.02 -15.20 -2.19
C LEU A 69 -1.93 -15.58 -3.36
N VAL A 70 -2.91 -14.74 -3.65
CA VAL A 70 -3.91 -14.98 -4.72
C VAL A 70 -3.80 -13.97 -5.86
N HIS A 71 -3.17 -12.84 -5.61
CA HIS A 71 -2.91 -11.82 -6.61
C HIS A 71 -1.55 -11.18 -6.35
N GLU A 72 -0.81 -10.94 -7.42
CA GLU A 72 0.44 -10.18 -7.42
C GLU A 72 0.50 -9.37 -8.72
N ARG A 73 0.77 -8.08 -8.57
CA ARG A 73 1.05 -7.17 -9.68
C ARG A 73 2.57 -7.11 -9.84
N LYS A 74 3.05 -7.48 -11.04
CA LYS A 74 4.46 -7.38 -11.44
C LYS A 74 4.80 -5.95 -11.80
#